data_AF-A0AAI9ZFQ1-F1
#
_entry.id   AF-A0AAI9ZFQ1-F1
#
_cell.length_a   1.000
_cell.length_b   1.000
_cell.length_c   1.000
_cell.angle_alpha   90.00
_cell.angle_beta   90.00
_cell.angle_gamma   90.00
#
_symmetry.space_group_name_H-M   'P 1'
#
loop_
_entity.id
_entity.type
_entity.pdbx_description
1 polymer ?
#
loop_
_entity_poly.entity_id
_entity_poly.type
_entity_poly.pdbx_seq_one_letter_code
_entity_poly.pdbx_strand_id
1 'polypeptide(L)'
;MELGHQREPGTDRTHSSHKARFGGRFELYLAIVIGRRLSTPYTLREVGRKGGSAFAATALNTTTTTTTIYTPDPTILFVGAVNAGLTFKIFEYQAVLAAQLLAGRVPSSRLPSTEAQLAWEVDRIAKRGDGPKFALVFPDFKEYFEELRRIAGPPTEDGKGRELPPFNKSWFERFMQGHERRKNMWRRLNAQAMATLESRDPEGSLRPKL
;
A
#
# COMPACT_ATOMS: atom_id res chain seq x y z
N MET A 1 20.27 -17.69 72.17
CA MET A 1 20.62 -18.29 70.87
C MET A 1 19.44 -18.08 69.94
N GLU A 2 19.71 -17.26 68.93
CA GLU A 2 19.01 -16.95 67.67
C GLU A 2 17.48 -17.09 67.54
N LEU A 3 16.85 -15.92 67.47
CA LEU A 3 15.59 -15.65 66.77
C LEU A 3 15.84 -15.63 65.26
N GLY A 4 15.30 -16.62 64.54
CA GLY A 4 15.32 -16.67 63.07
C GLY A 4 14.25 -15.75 62.48
N HIS A 5 14.68 -14.59 61.99
CA HIS A 5 13.88 -13.61 61.28
C HIS A 5 13.82 -14.00 59.78
N GLN A 6 12.70 -14.50 59.28
CA GLN A 6 12.52 -14.70 57.84
C GLN A 6 12.27 -13.35 57.16
N ARG A 7 13.21 -12.95 56.29
CA ARG A 7 13.03 -11.90 55.28
C ARG A 7 12.62 -12.58 53.97
N GLU A 8 11.51 -12.19 53.37
CA GLU A 8 11.26 -12.46 51.96
C GLU A 8 11.88 -11.36 51.08
N PRO A 9 12.45 -11.75 49.93
CA PRO A 9 12.41 -10.88 48.76
C PRO A 9 11.94 -11.64 47.50
N GLY A 10 10.84 -11.15 46.93
CA GLY A 10 10.87 -10.56 45.59
C GLY A 10 10.95 -11.50 44.37
N THR A 11 9.79 -11.63 43.73
CA THR A 11 9.59 -11.68 42.27
C THR A 11 10.18 -12.85 41.50
N ASP A 12 9.34 -13.86 41.21
CA ASP A 12 9.47 -14.61 39.97
C ASP A 12 8.21 -14.38 39.11
N ARG A 13 8.41 -13.69 37.99
CA ARG A 13 7.35 -13.38 37.03
C ARG A 13 7.09 -14.64 36.22
N THR A 14 6.00 -15.34 36.54
CA THR A 14 5.44 -16.36 35.66
C THR A 14 5.33 -15.82 34.24
N HIS A 15 6.12 -16.38 33.32
CA HIS A 15 5.98 -16.17 31.88
C HIS A 15 4.62 -16.71 31.41
N SER A 16 3.62 -15.83 31.41
CA SER A 16 2.37 -16.04 30.69
C SER A 16 2.67 -15.96 29.20
N SER A 17 2.84 -17.12 28.57
CA SER A 17 2.83 -17.24 27.11
C SER A 17 1.39 -17.06 26.63
N HIS A 18 1.01 -15.81 26.33
CA HIS A 18 -0.25 -15.54 25.66
C HIS A 18 -0.20 -16.05 24.21
N LYS A 19 -0.62 -17.31 24.01
CA LYS A 19 -1.10 -17.79 22.72
C LYS A 19 -2.34 -16.98 22.36
N ALA A 20 -2.17 -15.96 21.51
CA ALA A 20 -3.30 -15.27 20.89
C ALA A 20 -4.08 -16.28 20.04
N ARG A 21 -5.27 -16.68 20.51
CA ARG A 21 -6.23 -17.45 19.72
C ARG A 21 -6.91 -16.48 18.75
N PHE A 22 -6.56 -16.54 17.47
CA PHE A 22 -7.24 -15.81 16.40
C PHE A 22 -8.54 -16.55 16.04
N GLY A 23 -9.59 -16.35 16.85
CA GLY A 23 -10.92 -16.95 16.69
C GLY A 23 -12.03 -15.93 16.41
N GLY A 24 -11.73 -14.87 15.67
CA GLY A 24 -12.69 -13.82 15.29
C GLY A 24 -13.15 -13.91 13.84
N ARG A 25 -14.34 -13.39 13.53
CA ARG A 25 -14.82 -13.19 12.15
C ARG A 25 -13.91 -12.16 11.47
N PHE A 26 -13.33 -12.52 10.33
CA PHE A 26 -12.58 -11.59 9.49
C PHE A 26 -13.56 -10.84 8.58
N GLU A 27 -13.58 -9.51 8.66
CA GLU A 27 -14.30 -8.69 7.69
C GLU A 27 -13.32 -8.15 6.64
N LEU A 28 -13.45 -8.63 5.40
CA LEU A 28 -12.63 -8.16 4.29
C LEU A 28 -13.28 -6.94 3.63
N TYR A 29 -12.68 -5.78 3.81
CA TYR A 29 -13.04 -4.56 3.08
C TYR A 29 -12.12 -4.37 1.87
N LEU A 30 -12.54 -4.85 0.69
CA LEU A 30 -11.79 -4.61 -0.55
C LEU A 30 -12.09 -3.20 -1.09
N ALA A 31 -11.21 -2.23 -0.81
CA ALA A 31 -11.30 -0.88 -1.37
C ALA A 31 -10.33 -0.71 -2.56
N ILE A 32 -10.85 -0.81 -3.79
CA ILE A 32 -10.09 -0.55 -5.02
C ILE A 32 -10.15 0.94 -5.35
N VAL A 33 -9.02 1.64 -5.25
CA VAL A 33 -8.95 3.09 -5.51
C VAL A 33 -8.40 3.35 -6.91
N ILE A 34 -9.23 3.88 -7.81
CA ILE A 34 -8.81 4.32 -9.14
C ILE A 34 -9.31 5.76 -9.38
N GLY A 35 -8.40 6.73 -9.32
CA GLY A 35 -8.50 7.96 -10.12
C GLY A 35 -9.23 9.19 -9.57
N ARG A 36 -9.84 9.17 -8.38
CA ARG A 36 -10.33 10.38 -7.66
C ARG A 36 -10.18 10.17 -6.15
N ARG A 37 -10.29 11.26 -5.36
CA ARG A 37 -10.18 11.32 -3.89
C ARG A 37 -10.57 9.99 -3.23
N LEU A 38 -9.68 9.42 -2.40
CA LEU A 38 -10.03 8.21 -1.65
C LEU A 38 -11.36 8.45 -0.93
N SER A 39 -12.34 7.63 -1.26
CA SER A 39 -13.65 7.65 -0.61
C SER A 39 -14.00 6.23 -0.25
N THR A 40 -14.22 6.00 1.04
CA THR A 40 -14.98 4.86 1.52
C THR A 40 -16.40 5.40 1.75
N PRO A 41 -17.42 4.94 1.01
CA PRO A 41 -18.80 5.42 1.21
C PRO A 41 -19.34 5.03 2.59
N TYR A 42 -18.72 4.04 3.22
CA TYR A 42 -18.86 3.76 4.63
C TYR A 42 -17.90 4.67 5.41
N THR A 43 -18.47 5.45 6.34
CA THR A 43 -17.66 6.01 7.40
C THR A 43 -17.19 4.83 8.24
N LEU A 44 -15.88 4.73 8.53
CA LEU A 44 -15.33 3.88 9.59
C LEU A 44 -15.81 4.37 10.98
N ARG A 45 -17.11 4.66 11.10
CA ARG A 45 -17.74 5.40 12.20
C ARG A 45 -17.76 4.63 13.51
N GLU A 46 -17.32 3.38 13.50
CA GLU A 46 -17.21 2.53 14.69
C GLU A 46 -15.77 2.13 15.04
N VAL A 47 -14.75 2.46 14.24
CA VAL A 47 -13.36 1.97 14.45
C VAL A 47 -12.41 3.03 15.06
N GLY A 48 -12.86 4.26 15.32
CA GLY A 48 -11.97 5.24 15.96
C GLY A 48 -12.65 6.54 16.37
N ARG A 49 -13.37 6.52 17.49
CA ARG A 49 -13.89 7.74 18.10
C ARG A 49 -12.77 8.48 18.86
N LYS A 50 -11.90 9.20 18.15
CA LYS A 50 -11.27 10.46 18.61
C LYS A 50 -11.10 11.41 17.42
N GLY A 51 -11.63 12.62 17.58
CA GLY A 51 -11.98 13.57 16.52
C GLY A 51 -10.87 13.97 15.55
N GLY A 52 -11.29 14.27 14.32
CA GLY A 52 -10.47 14.90 13.30
C GLY A 52 -11.04 14.68 11.90
N SER A 53 -11.71 15.68 11.33
CA SER A 53 -12.11 15.68 9.93
C SER A 53 -10.87 15.86 9.04
N ALA A 54 -10.26 14.78 8.57
CA ALA A 54 -9.09 14.84 7.69
C ALA A 54 -9.11 13.77 6.59
N PHE A 55 -10.21 13.67 5.85
CA PHE A 55 -10.45 12.70 4.76
C PHE A 55 -9.63 12.92 3.46
N ALA A 56 -8.36 13.31 3.57
CA ALA A 56 -7.41 13.34 2.45
C ALA A 56 -6.08 12.68 2.82
N ALA A 57 -5.62 12.87 4.06
CA ALA A 57 -4.49 12.15 4.66
C ALA A 57 -4.97 10.99 5.56
N THR A 58 -6.08 11.14 6.28
CA THR A 58 -6.58 10.12 7.22
C THR A 58 -7.22 8.91 6.55
N ALA A 59 -7.71 9.05 5.32
CA ALA A 59 -8.16 7.90 4.51
C ALA A 59 -6.97 7.09 3.93
N LEU A 60 -5.75 7.62 4.03
CA LEU A 60 -4.49 6.97 3.73
C LEU A 60 -3.74 6.54 5.00
N ASN A 61 -4.41 6.48 6.17
CA ASN A 61 -3.87 5.84 7.39
C ASN A 61 -3.70 4.32 7.22
N THR A 62 -3.40 3.83 6.02
CA THR A 62 -2.63 2.61 5.81
C THR A 62 -1.23 2.85 6.36
N THR A 63 -1.07 2.71 7.67
CA THR A 63 0.15 3.02 8.42
C THR A 63 1.22 1.93 8.27
N THR A 64 1.23 1.19 7.16
CA THR A 64 2.27 0.22 6.85
C THR A 64 3.15 0.66 5.70
N THR A 65 4.40 0.21 5.75
CA THR A 65 5.42 0.22 4.69
C THR A 65 4.89 -0.16 3.29
N THR A 66 3.74 -0.83 3.23
CA THR A 66 3.16 -1.47 2.04
C THR A 66 1.79 -0.95 1.63
N THR A 67 1.23 0.09 2.26
CA THR A 67 -0.14 0.62 2.01
C THR A 67 -1.27 -0.41 2.09
N THR A 68 -1.01 -1.59 2.67
CA THR A 68 -1.91 -2.76 2.61
C THR A 68 -2.62 -3.02 3.95
N ILE A 69 -2.00 -2.69 5.08
CA ILE A 69 -2.51 -3.02 6.42
C ILE A 69 -2.89 -1.73 7.15
N TYR A 70 -4.07 -1.70 7.74
CA TYR A 70 -4.49 -0.63 8.65
C TYR A 70 -3.91 -0.88 10.04
N THR A 71 -3.04 0.00 10.54
CA THR A 71 -2.31 -0.27 11.79
C THR A 71 -3.16 -0.29 13.04
N PRO A 72 -4.18 0.57 13.20
CA PRO A 72 -5.06 0.48 14.38
C PRO A 72 -5.86 -0.82 14.43
N ASP A 73 -6.16 -1.43 13.28
CA ASP A 73 -6.84 -2.72 13.18
C ASP A 73 -6.35 -3.52 11.94
N PRO A 74 -5.41 -4.47 12.12
CA PRO A 74 -4.81 -5.22 11.02
C PRO A 74 -5.76 -6.23 10.36
N THR A 75 -7.01 -6.34 10.81
CA THR A 75 -8.06 -7.07 10.10
C THR A 75 -8.63 -6.27 8.94
N ILE A 76 -8.41 -4.94 8.92
CA ILE A 76 -8.76 -4.05 7.82
C ILE A 76 -7.56 -3.95 6.86
N LEU A 77 -7.79 -4.38 5.62
CA LEU A 77 -6.76 -4.50 4.60
C LEU A 77 -7.16 -3.74 3.33
N PHE A 78 -6.20 -3.15 2.65
CA PHE A 78 -6.40 -2.38 1.43
C PHE A 78 -5.64 -3.00 0.26
N VAL A 79 -6.30 -3.10 -0.89
CA VAL A 79 -5.66 -3.49 -2.16
C VAL A 79 -5.92 -2.38 -3.17
N GLY A 80 -4.84 -1.77 -3.61
CA GLY A 80 -4.86 -0.70 -4.59
C GLY A 80 -4.92 0.72 -4.02
N ALA A 81 -4.65 0.89 -2.73
CA ALA A 81 -4.38 2.20 -2.12
C ALA A 81 -2.99 2.76 -2.50
N VAL A 82 -2.65 2.73 -3.79
CA VAL A 82 -1.37 3.21 -4.35
C VAL A 82 -1.61 4.19 -5.48
N ASN A 83 -0.74 5.19 -5.58
CA ASN A 83 -0.71 6.14 -6.69
C ASN A 83 0.42 5.79 -7.67
N ALA A 84 0.12 5.95 -8.96
CA ALA A 84 1.00 5.78 -10.13
C ALA A 84 2.12 4.73 -10.02
N GLY A 85 1.99 3.62 -10.73
CA GLY A 85 3.01 2.58 -10.74
C GLY A 85 2.67 1.39 -11.63
N LEU A 86 3.30 0.25 -11.34
CA LEU A 86 2.98 -1.06 -11.92
C LEU A 86 1.65 -1.60 -11.34
N THR A 87 0.55 -0.86 -11.51
CA THR A 87 -0.72 -1.01 -10.78
C THR A 87 -1.18 -2.45 -10.62
N PHE A 88 -1.40 -3.18 -11.71
CA PHE A 88 -1.87 -4.57 -11.63
C PHE A 88 -0.89 -5.50 -10.93
N LYS A 89 0.42 -5.27 -11.09
CA LYS A 89 1.46 -6.05 -10.42
C LYS A 89 1.48 -5.75 -8.93
N ILE A 90 1.32 -4.48 -8.54
CA ILE A 90 1.17 -4.09 -7.13
C ILE A 90 -0.05 -4.76 -6.52
N PHE A 91 -1.20 -4.73 -7.21
CA PHE A 91 -2.44 -5.33 -6.71
C PHE A 91 -2.28 -6.84 -6.48
N GLU A 92 -1.56 -7.54 -7.36
CA GLU A 92 -1.23 -8.96 -7.18
C GLU A 92 -0.50 -9.19 -5.84
N TYR A 93 0.51 -8.38 -5.53
CA TYR A 93 1.31 -8.56 -4.30
C TYR A 93 0.53 -8.21 -3.05
N GLN A 94 -0.24 -7.12 -3.10
CA GLN A 94 -1.12 -6.71 -1.99
C GLN A 94 -2.21 -7.76 -1.74
N ALA A 95 -2.81 -8.31 -2.79
CA ALA A 95 -3.84 -9.35 -2.67
C ALA A 95 -3.27 -10.65 -2.08
N VAL A 96 -2.07 -11.06 -2.47
CA VAL A 96 -1.42 -12.24 -1.88
C VAL A 96 -1.09 -12.01 -0.41
N LEU A 97 -0.52 -10.85 -0.05
CA LEU A 97 -0.26 -10.50 1.34
C LEU A 97 -1.57 -10.51 2.16
N ALA A 98 -2.62 -9.86 1.66
CA ALA A 98 -3.91 -9.81 2.33
C ALA A 98 -4.50 -11.21 2.53
N ALA A 99 -4.47 -12.06 1.51
CA ALA A 99 -4.96 -13.44 1.61
C ALA A 99 -4.15 -14.27 2.63
N GLN A 100 -2.83 -14.11 2.68
CA GLN A 100 -1.97 -14.81 3.66
C GLN A 100 -2.24 -14.31 5.09
N LEU A 101 -2.48 -13.01 5.29
CA LEU A 101 -2.84 -12.43 6.59
C LEU A 101 -4.18 -12.96 7.09
N LEU A 102 -5.23 -12.89 6.25
CA LEU A 102 -6.58 -13.35 6.60
C LEU A 102 -6.62 -14.86 6.85
N ALA A 103 -5.77 -15.62 6.18
CA ALA A 103 -5.63 -17.05 6.43
C ALA A 103 -4.80 -17.39 7.68
N GLY A 104 -4.31 -16.39 8.42
CA GLY A 104 -3.47 -16.59 9.61
C GLY A 104 -2.10 -17.20 9.31
N ARG A 105 -1.58 -17.04 8.08
CA ARG A 105 -0.33 -17.66 7.60
C ARG A 105 0.88 -16.74 7.71
N VAL A 106 0.67 -15.45 7.96
CA VAL A 106 1.75 -14.50 8.23
C VAL A 106 2.00 -14.45 9.74
N PRO A 107 3.17 -14.88 10.23
CA PRO A 107 3.50 -14.79 11.64
C PRO A 107 3.71 -13.31 12.04
N SER A 108 3.36 -12.98 13.28
CA SER A 108 3.51 -11.62 13.83
C SER A 108 4.96 -11.12 13.77
N SER A 109 5.95 -12.00 13.87
CA SER A 109 7.38 -11.67 13.77
C SER A 109 7.81 -11.08 12.43
N ARG A 110 6.99 -11.24 11.38
CA ARG A 110 7.28 -10.75 10.03
C ARG A 110 6.64 -9.40 9.76
N LEU A 111 5.60 -9.04 10.53
CA LEU A 111 4.96 -7.74 10.49
C LEU A 111 5.86 -6.70 11.19
N PRO A 112 5.96 -5.48 10.66
CA PRO A 112 6.62 -4.39 11.38
C PRO A 112 5.89 -4.11 12.70
N SER A 113 6.62 -3.72 13.74
CA SER A 113 5.99 -3.29 15.00
C SER A 113 5.17 -2.01 14.79
N THR A 114 4.27 -1.70 15.72
CA THR A 114 3.47 -0.46 15.67
C THR A 114 4.37 0.78 15.67
N GLU A 115 5.46 0.77 16.43
CA GLU A 115 6.43 1.86 16.48
C GLU A 115 7.14 2.04 15.14
N ALA A 116 7.55 0.94 14.50
CA ALA A 116 8.18 0.97 13.18
C ALA A 116 7.21 1.48 12.09
N GLN A 117 5.94 1.12 12.20
CA GLN A 117 4.86 1.58 11.32
C GLN A 117 4.62 3.09 11.44
N LEU A 118 4.53 3.61 12.68
CA LEU A 118 4.38 5.04 12.94
C LEU A 118 5.61 5.84 12.51
N ALA A 119 6.82 5.34 12.79
CA ALA A 119 8.06 5.96 12.35
C ALA A 119 8.15 6.04 10.82
N TRP A 120 7.75 4.97 10.13
CA TRP A 120 7.69 4.96 8.68
C TRP A 120 6.72 6.02 8.14
N GLU A 121 5.53 6.18 8.74
CA GLU A 121 4.56 7.18 8.31
C GLU A 121 5.11 8.60 8.47
N VAL A 122 5.72 8.91 9.60
CA VAL A 122 6.36 10.21 9.86
C VAL A 122 7.44 10.49 8.81
N ASP A 123 8.32 9.51 8.56
CA ASP A 123 9.35 9.60 7.52
C ASP A 123 8.76 9.79 6.12
N ARG A 124 7.66 9.11 5.83
CA ARG A 124 7.00 9.14 4.53
C ARG A 124 6.37 10.51 4.29
N ILE A 125 5.69 11.07 5.30
CA ILE A 125 5.13 12.43 5.24
C ILE A 125 6.26 13.45 5.09
N ALA A 126 7.36 13.33 5.84
CA ALA A 126 8.51 14.23 5.71
C ALA A 126 9.12 14.19 4.29
N LYS A 127 9.20 13.01 3.67
CA LYS A 127 9.81 12.83 2.33
C LYS A 127 8.87 13.14 1.16
N ARG A 128 7.57 12.85 1.29
CA ARG A 128 6.62 12.85 0.17
C ARG A 128 5.41 13.78 0.40
N GLY A 129 5.24 14.34 1.59
CA GLY A 129 4.03 15.04 2.02
C GLY A 129 2.89 14.09 2.33
N ASP A 130 1.80 14.65 2.87
CA ASP A 130 0.54 13.97 3.23
C ASP A 130 -0.51 13.97 2.08
N GLY A 131 -0.11 14.48 0.90
CA GLY A 131 -0.93 14.53 -0.30
C GLY A 131 -0.80 13.29 -1.21
N PRO A 132 -1.17 13.40 -2.51
CA PRO A 132 -1.14 12.27 -3.45
C PRO A 132 0.22 11.57 -3.59
N LYS A 133 1.32 12.27 -3.30
CA LYS A 133 2.68 11.70 -3.34
C LYS A 133 2.94 10.72 -2.20
N PHE A 134 2.18 10.75 -1.10
CA PHE A 134 2.31 9.83 0.02
C PHE A 134 2.27 8.37 -0.44
N ALA A 135 1.21 8.03 -1.21
CA ALA A 135 0.96 6.69 -1.75
C ALA A 135 1.69 6.41 -3.09
N LEU A 136 2.56 7.32 -3.55
CA LEU A 136 3.27 7.15 -4.82
C LEU A 136 4.42 6.13 -4.68
N VAL A 137 4.35 5.01 -5.39
CA VAL A 137 5.41 3.98 -5.32
C VAL A 137 6.63 4.38 -6.16
N PHE A 138 6.45 5.07 -7.28
CA PHE A 138 7.55 5.51 -8.13
C PHE A 138 8.55 6.41 -7.38
N PRO A 139 9.88 6.21 -7.51
CA PRO A 139 10.56 5.20 -8.33
C PRO A 139 10.93 3.90 -7.57
N ASP A 140 10.57 3.80 -6.30
CA ASP A 140 11.04 2.83 -5.31
C ASP A 140 10.33 1.46 -5.43
N PHE A 141 10.15 0.96 -6.67
CA PHE A 141 9.38 -0.25 -6.94
C PHE A 141 10.01 -1.49 -6.33
N LYS A 142 11.33 -1.64 -6.43
CA LYS A 142 12.02 -2.85 -5.96
C LYS A 142 11.81 -3.03 -4.47
N GLU A 143 12.06 -1.98 -3.71
CA GLU A 143 11.94 -1.94 -2.26
C GLU A 143 10.49 -2.26 -1.85
N TYR A 144 9.52 -1.68 -2.55
CA TYR A 144 8.10 -1.94 -2.30
C TYR A 144 7.68 -3.39 -2.56
N PHE A 145 8.08 -3.96 -3.71
CA PHE A 145 7.74 -5.34 -4.07
C PHE A 145 8.44 -6.37 -3.17
N GLU A 146 9.72 -6.15 -2.86
CA GLU A 146 10.48 -7.03 -1.98
C GLU A 146 9.96 -6.99 -0.55
N GLU A 147 9.51 -5.83 -0.06
CA GLU A 147 8.89 -5.75 1.27
C GLU A 147 7.56 -6.51 1.33
N LEU A 148 6.68 -6.33 0.34
CA LEU A 148 5.43 -7.10 0.24
C LEU A 148 5.71 -8.61 0.18
N ARG A 149 6.69 -9.02 -0.64
CA ARG A 149 7.12 -10.41 -0.77
C ARG A 149 7.68 -10.95 0.54
N ARG A 150 8.54 -10.18 1.20
CA ARG A 150 9.14 -10.54 2.50
C ARG A 150 8.06 -10.76 3.54
N ILE A 151 7.02 -9.90 3.60
CA ILE A 151 5.91 -10.03 4.57
C ILE A 151 4.96 -11.18 4.22
N ALA A 152 4.62 -11.38 2.95
CA ALA A 152 3.77 -12.50 2.55
C ALA A 152 4.44 -13.85 2.85
N GLY A 153 5.75 -13.93 2.66
CA GLY A 153 6.54 -15.14 2.87
C GLY A 153 6.26 -16.24 1.84
N PRO A 154 6.92 -17.41 1.99
CA PRO A 154 6.69 -18.56 1.12
C PRO A 154 5.32 -19.21 1.40
N PRO A 155 4.87 -20.12 0.52
CA PRO A 155 3.80 -21.06 0.83
C PRO A 155 4.09 -21.83 2.13
N THR A 156 3.04 -22.29 2.80
CA THR A 156 3.15 -23.15 3.99
C THR A 156 3.68 -24.53 3.61
N GLU A 157 4.13 -25.32 4.59
CA GLU A 157 4.68 -26.67 4.38
C GLU A 157 3.68 -27.61 3.66
N ASP A 158 2.39 -27.43 3.89
CA ASP A 158 1.30 -28.14 3.21
C ASP A 158 0.96 -27.56 1.82
N GLY A 159 1.82 -26.69 1.27
CA GLY A 159 1.72 -26.12 -0.06
C GLY A 159 0.65 -25.03 -0.23
N LYS A 160 0.06 -24.50 0.85
CA LYS A 160 -0.97 -23.45 0.77
C LYS A 160 -0.36 -22.07 0.68
N GLY A 161 -1.02 -21.22 -0.10
CA GLY A 161 -0.56 -19.85 -0.37
C GLY A 161 0.18 -19.73 -1.69
N ARG A 162 0.29 -18.50 -2.19
CA ARG A 162 0.96 -18.21 -3.46
C ARG A 162 2.34 -17.64 -3.16
N GLU A 163 3.37 -18.21 -3.80
CA GLU A 163 4.69 -17.59 -3.78
C GLU A 163 4.68 -16.34 -4.66
N LEU A 164 5.14 -15.22 -4.09
CA LEU A 164 5.36 -13.99 -4.84
C LEU A 164 6.73 -14.04 -5.53
N PRO A 165 6.81 -13.76 -6.85
CA PRO A 165 8.08 -13.75 -7.54
C PRO A 165 8.97 -12.60 -7.01
N PRO A 166 10.31 -12.71 -7.09
CA PRO A 166 11.18 -11.58 -6.80
C PRO A 166 10.92 -10.44 -7.80
N PHE A 167 11.24 -9.21 -7.41
CA PHE A 167 11.14 -8.04 -8.28
C PHE A 167 11.98 -8.24 -9.54
N ASN A 168 11.36 -8.05 -10.70
CA ASN A 168 12.06 -8.12 -11.97
C ASN A 168 12.20 -6.71 -12.56
N LYS A 169 13.45 -6.27 -12.74
CA LYS A 169 13.79 -4.96 -13.32
C LYS A 169 13.13 -4.72 -14.69
N SER A 170 12.92 -5.76 -15.49
CA SER A 170 12.24 -5.65 -16.79
C SER A 170 10.82 -5.09 -16.68
N TRP A 171 10.13 -5.26 -15.54
CA TRP A 171 8.82 -4.67 -15.33
C TRP A 171 8.90 -3.13 -15.33
N PHE A 172 9.87 -2.58 -14.61
CA PHE A 172 10.13 -1.14 -14.59
C PHE A 172 10.53 -0.63 -15.98
N GLU A 173 11.44 -1.34 -16.67
CA GLU A 173 11.90 -0.95 -18.00
C GLU A 173 10.74 -0.92 -19.00
N ARG A 174 9.89 -1.95 -19.02
CA ARG A 174 8.70 -2.00 -19.88
C ARG A 174 7.69 -0.91 -19.55
N PHE A 175 7.51 -0.60 -18.26
CA PHE A 175 6.67 0.50 -17.82
C PHE A 175 7.18 1.86 -18.34
N MET A 176 8.49 2.11 -18.24
CA MET A 176 9.11 3.34 -18.75
C MET A 176 9.07 3.41 -20.29
N GLN A 177 9.30 2.30 -20.99
CA GLN A 177 9.13 2.23 -22.45
C GLN A 177 7.69 2.57 -22.87
N GLY A 178 6.68 2.11 -22.11
CA GLY A 178 5.29 2.48 -22.32
C GLY A 178 5.03 3.99 -22.19
N HIS A 179 5.68 4.66 -21.24
CA HIS A 179 5.61 6.12 -21.09
C HIS A 179 6.20 6.83 -22.30
N GLU A 180 7.36 6.38 -22.79
CA GLU A 180 7.97 6.98 -23.99
C GLU A 180 7.12 6.77 -25.24
N ARG A 181 6.50 5.60 -25.42
CA ARG A 181 5.54 5.37 -26.52
C ARG A 181 4.36 6.34 -26.45
N ARG A 182 3.81 6.57 -25.26
CA ARG A 182 2.72 7.53 -25.06
C ARG A 182 3.17 8.97 -25.34
N LYS A 183 4.35 9.38 -24.87
CA LYS A 183 4.91 10.71 -25.17
C LYS A 183 5.10 10.91 -26.67
N ASN A 184 5.65 9.92 -27.37
CA ASN A 184 5.85 9.96 -28.83
C ASN A 184 4.52 10.07 -29.58
N MET A 185 3.50 9.32 -29.14
CA MET A 185 2.15 9.43 -29.68
C MET A 185 1.60 10.85 -29.53
N TRP A 186 1.70 11.45 -28.33
CA TRP A 186 1.24 12.83 -28.10
C TRP A 186 2.01 13.86 -28.93
N ARG A 187 3.34 13.75 -29.02
CA ARG A 187 4.15 14.64 -29.88
C ARG A 187 3.66 14.60 -31.33
N ARG A 188 3.40 13.40 -31.85
CA ARG A 188 2.87 13.21 -33.21
C ARG A 188 1.49 13.84 -33.38
N LEU A 189 0.55 13.58 -32.46
CA LEU A 189 -0.80 14.15 -32.54
C LEU A 189 -0.80 15.68 -32.41
N ASN A 190 0.03 16.24 -31.53
CA ASN A 190 0.16 17.68 -31.36
C ASN A 190 0.72 18.34 -32.62
N ALA A 191 1.75 17.75 -33.25
CA ALA A 191 2.29 18.26 -34.51
C ALA A 191 1.24 18.25 -35.64
N GLN A 192 0.44 17.18 -35.74
CA GLN A 192 -0.66 17.08 -36.71
C GLN A 192 -1.75 18.14 -36.44
N ALA A 193 -2.10 18.36 -35.17
CA ALA A 193 -3.07 19.38 -34.78
C ALA A 193 -2.57 20.79 -35.13
N MET A 194 -1.30 21.10 -34.86
CA MET A 194 -0.69 22.38 -35.22
C MET A 194 -0.70 22.61 -36.73
N ALA A 195 -0.26 21.64 -37.53
CA ALA A 195 -0.31 21.75 -39.00
C ALA A 195 -1.74 21.91 -39.54
N THR A 196 -2.74 21.31 -38.89
CA THR A 196 -4.16 21.47 -39.25
C THR A 196 -4.67 22.87 -38.91
N LEU A 197 -4.23 23.46 -37.80
CA LEU A 197 -4.58 24.82 -37.42
C LEU A 197 -3.92 25.85 -38.34
N GLU A 198 -2.65 25.65 -38.71
CA GLU A 198 -1.90 26.52 -39.62
C GLU A 198 -2.43 26.48 -41.06
N SER A 199 -3.01 25.35 -41.48
CA SER A 199 -3.62 25.21 -42.80
C SER A 199 -5.07 25.70 -42.88
N ARG A 200 -5.66 26.14 -41.76
CA ARG A 200 -6.97 26.80 -41.73
C ARG A 200 -6.78 28.32 -41.88
N ASP A 201 -7.31 28.88 -42.96
CA ASP A 201 -7.40 30.35 -43.14
C ASP A 201 -8.20 30.97 -41.96
N PRO A 202 -7.86 32.18 -41.48
CA PRO A 202 -8.46 32.78 -40.29
C PRO A 202 -9.98 33.08 -40.39
N GLU A 203 -10.60 32.89 -41.56
CA GLU A 203 -12.04 33.08 -41.80
C GLU A 203 -12.87 31.79 -42.00
N GLY A 204 -12.31 30.60 -41.74
CA GLY A 204 -13.13 29.39 -41.66
C GLY A 204 -13.67 28.84 -42.99
N SER A 205 -13.01 29.14 -44.11
CA SER A 205 -13.28 28.47 -45.40
C SER A 205 -12.22 27.40 -45.67
N LEU A 206 -12.65 26.14 -45.84
CA LEU A 206 -11.78 25.04 -46.26
C LEU A 206 -11.38 25.24 -47.73
N ARG A 207 -10.10 25.50 -48.00
CA ARG A 207 -9.58 25.40 -49.37
C ARG A 207 -9.56 23.93 -49.80
N PRO A 208 -10.18 23.54 -50.93
CA PRO A 208 -10.02 22.20 -51.46
C PRO A 208 -8.57 22.03 -51.95
N LYS A 209 -7.97 20.90 -51.61
CA LYS A 209 -6.65 20.52 -52.13
C LYS A 209 -6.81 20.21 -53.62
N LEU A 210 -6.14 21.00 -54.47
CA LEU A 210 -5.87 20.68 -55.88
C LEU A 210 -4.71 19.67 -55.97
#